data_AF-W4HJR6-F1
#
_entry.id   AF-W4HJR6-F1
#
_cell.length_a   1.000
_cell.length_b   1.000
_cell.length_c   1.000
_cell.angle_alpha   90.00
_cell.angle_beta   90.00
_cell.angle_gamma   90.00
#
_symmetry.space_group_name_H-M   'P 1'
#
loop_
_entity.id
_entity.type
_entity.pdbx_description
1 polymer ?
#
loop_
_entity_poly.entity_id
_entity_poly.type
_entity_poly.pdbx_seq_one_letter_code
_entity_poly.pdbx_strand_id
1 'polypeptide(L)'
;MTDESVSSRPRLMRMIEAGVPRKALRDLKNRVLYGRDAPLSDECVWIDPREITGIYARGGKTVFRRRHSGTVADGDWDLSWRPIDEAKKIAACNRHFVQGESWEETGIIDEMMARIARAGVFDGCRTREDVHRRYERIDRMYEEIARVRRLEPVISRPERFRREHGGVLVHIDRTGRPMLAGNGNHRLAIARILGLERIPAQIGAIHRQALEAGVMTDLRRPA
;
A
#
# COMPACT_ATOMS: atom_id res chain seq x y z
N MET A 1 -2.21 28.09 -12.22
CA MET A 1 -3.66 27.81 -12.11
C MET A 1 -3.82 26.59 -11.24
N THR A 2 -4.40 26.78 -10.07
CA THR A 2 -4.54 25.79 -8.98
C THR A 2 -5.57 24.73 -9.35
N ASP A 3 -5.15 23.46 -9.40
CA ASP A 3 -6.00 22.31 -9.66
C ASP A 3 -6.81 21.97 -8.39
N GLU A 4 -7.98 22.59 -8.27
CA GLU A 4 -9.04 22.18 -7.35
C GLU A 4 -9.72 20.90 -7.88
N SER A 5 -9.12 19.74 -7.60
CA SER A 5 -9.84 18.46 -7.63
C SER A 5 -9.72 17.69 -6.31
N VAL A 6 -9.57 18.42 -5.21
CA VAL A 6 -9.84 17.89 -3.87
C VAL A 6 -11.33 17.60 -3.76
N SER A 7 -11.69 16.35 -4.04
CA SER A 7 -13.00 15.71 -3.84
C SER A 7 -13.97 16.51 -2.95
N SER A 8 -15.04 17.05 -3.56
CA SER A 8 -16.11 17.88 -2.99
C SER A 8 -16.99 17.22 -1.92
N ARG A 9 -16.54 16.11 -1.31
CA ARG A 9 -17.35 15.34 -0.36
C ARG A 9 -17.07 15.75 1.10
N PRO A 10 -18.12 15.90 1.94
CA PRO A 10 -17.94 16.20 3.36
C PRO A 10 -17.03 15.19 4.06
N ARG A 11 -16.11 15.69 4.89
CA ARG A 11 -15.13 14.89 5.65
C ARG A 11 -15.77 13.73 6.43
N LEU A 12 -16.98 13.95 6.98
CA LEU A 12 -17.74 12.95 7.72
C LEU A 12 -18.10 11.72 6.86
N MET A 13 -18.51 11.93 5.61
CA MET A 13 -18.86 10.84 4.70
C MET A 13 -17.63 9.99 4.34
N ARG A 14 -16.49 10.65 4.11
CA ARG A 14 -15.19 9.99 3.92
C ARG A 14 -14.78 9.16 5.14
N MET A 15 -15.09 9.61 6.35
CA MET A 15 -14.82 8.85 7.60
C MET A 15 -15.65 7.58 7.70
N ILE A 16 -16.94 7.65 7.36
CA ILE A 16 -17.83 6.49 7.35
C ILE A 16 -17.38 5.48 6.28
N GLU A 17 -17.14 5.94 5.04
CA GLU A 17 -16.65 5.09 3.92
C GLU A 17 -15.30 4.43 4.24
N ALA A 18 -14.39 5.16 4.90
CA ALA A 18 -13.10 4.62 5.33
C ALA A 18 -13.19 3.67 6.55
N GLY A 19 -14.40 3.48 7.11
CA GLY A 19 -14.68 2.59 8.23
C GLY A 19 -14.09 3.08 9.55
N VAL A 20 -13.92 4.40 9.73
CA VAL A 20 -13.24 5.01 10.88
C VAL A 20 -13.83 4.57 12.24
N PRO A 21 -15.16 4.53 12.43
CA PRO A 21 -15.75 4.05 13.69
C PRO A 21 -15.41 2.58 13.98
N ARG A 22 -15.53 1.71 12.96
CA ARG A 22 -15.17 0.28 13.07
C ARG A 22 -13.68 0.09 13.37
N LYS A 23 -12.82 0.95 12.80
CA LYS A 23 -11.39 0.98 13.07
C LYS A 23 -11.08 1.41 14.50
N ALA A 24 -11.75 2.43 15.02
CA ALA A 24 -11.57 2.86 16.41
C ALA A 24 -11.99 1.75 17.40
N LEU A 25 -13.12 1.10 17.17
CA LEU A 25 -13.56 -0.05 17.97
C LEU A 25 -12.57 -1.21 17.88
N ARG A 26 -12.02 -1.48 16.70
CA ARG A 26 -10.96 -2.49 16.51
C ARG A 26 -9.71 -2.15 17.29
N ASP A 27 -9.23 -0.90 17.19
CA ASP A 27 -8.04 -0.44 17.91
C ASP A 27 -8.22 -0.65 19.43
N LEU A 28 -9.41 -0.34 19.96
CA LEU A 28 -9.73 -0.58 21.38
C LEU A 28 -9.76 -2.08 21.71
N LYS A 29 -10.49 -2.88 20.92
CA LYS A 29 -10.56 -4.34 21.11
C LYS A 29 -9.17 -4.98 21.09
N ASN A 30 -8.33 -4.59 20.14
CA ASN A 30 -6.96 -5.08 20.02
C ASN A 30 -6.14 -4.76 21.27
N ARG A 31 -6.25 -3.54 21.81
CA ARG A 31 -5.53 -3.16 23.04
C ARG A 31 -5.97 -3.97 24.25
N VAL A 32 -7.25 -4.29 24.35
CA VAL A 32 -7.78 -5.13 25.42
C VAL A 32 -7.28 -6.57 25.29
N LEU A 33 -7.24 -7.13 24.08
CA LEU A 33 -6.88 -8.54 23.85
C LEU A 33 -5.36 -8.79 23.82
N TYR A 34 -4.58 -7.85 23.27
CA TYR A 34 -3.16 -8.06 22.98
C TYR A 34 -2.25 -7.03 23.65
N GLY A 35 -2.80 -6.21 24.56
CA GLY A 35 -2.04 -5.23 25.32
C GLY A 35 -1.67 -3.97 24.53
N ARG A 36 -0.76 -3.19 25.11
CA ARG A 36 -0.40 -1.85 24.60
C ARG A 36 0.28 -1.88 23.23
N ASP A 37 0.96 -2.97 22.90
CA ASP A 37 1.72 -3.11 21.67
C ASP A 37 0.89 -3.54 20.45
N ALA A 38 -0.41 -3.81 20.65
CA ALA A 38 -1.32 -4.20 19.60
C ALA A 38 -1.34 -3.18 18.44
N PRO A 39 -1.48 -3.63 17.17
CA PRO A 39 -1.45 -2.75 16.02
C PRO A 39 -2.66 -1.80 16.01
N LEU A 40 -2.43 -0.59 15.52
CA LEU A 40 -3.48 0.40 15.28
C LEU A 40 -3.89 0.39 13.80
N SER A 41 -5.16 0.67 13.54
CA SER A 41 -5.67 0.81 12.18
C SER A 41 -4.99 1.98 11.46
N ASP A 42 -4.52 1.74 10.24
CA ASP A 42 -3.73 2.66 9.43
C ASP A 42 -2.39 3.09 10.06
N GLU A 43 -1.86 2.37 11.06
CA GLU A 43 -0.54 2.66 11.66
C GLU A 43 0.58 2.71 10.61
N CYS A 44 1.49 3.66 10.79
CA CYS A 44 2.73 3.72 10.02
C CYS A 44 3.71 2.73 10.63
N VAL A 45 4.18 1.81 9.79
CA VAL A 45 5.27 0.88 10.08
C VAL A 45 6.37 1.09 9.04
N TRP A 46 7.56 0.59 9.34
CA TRP A 46 8.74 0.70 8.49
C TRP A 46 9.22 -0.69 8.13
N ILE A 47 9.34 -0.93 6.84
CA ILE A 47 9.68 -2.23 6.27
C ILE A 47 10.86 -2.12 5.33
N ASP A 48 11.61 -3.20 5.16
CA ASP A 48 12.52 -3.33 4.03
C ASP A 48 11.71 -3.70 2.78
N PRO A 49 11.67 -2.84 1.74
CA PRO A 49 10.92 -3.13 0.52
C PRO A 49 11.46 -4.36 -0.25
N ARG A 50 12.71 -4.76 0.00
CA ARG A 50 13.37 -5.93 -0.62
C ARG A 50 12.86 -7.24 -0.03
N GLU A 51 12.44 -7.25 1.24
CA GLU A 51 11.88 -8.44 1.91
C GLU A 51 10.49 -8.83 1.40
N ILE A 52 9.79 -7.93 0.71
CA ILE A 52 8.48 -8.24 0.12
C ILE A 52 8.67 -9.15 -1.09
N THR A 53 8.50 -10.46 -0.92
CA THR A 53 8.59 -11.44 -2.02
C THR A 53 7.23 -11.78 -2.63
N GLY A 54 6.13 -11.40 -1.97
CA GLY A 54 4.78 -11.83 -2.34
C GLY A 54 3.73 -10.72 -2.29
N ILE A 55 2.72 -10.90 -3.14
CA ILE A 55 1.47 -10.14 -3.17
C ILE A 55 0.41 -11.00 -2.49
N TYR A 56 -0.25 -10.43 -1.49
CA TYR A 56 -1.39 -11.07 -0.86
C TYR A 56 -2.51 -11.34 -1.87
N ALA A 57 -2.82 -12.61 -2.08
CA ALA A 57 -3.88 -13.05 -2.97
C ALA A 57 -5.20 -13.12 -2.19
N ARG A 58 -6.27 -12.60 -2.79
CA ARG A 58 -7.59 -12.49 -2.15
C ARG A 58 -8.45 -13.73 -2.39
N GLY A 59 -7.82 -14.90 -2.46
CA GLY A 59 -8.45 -16.17 -2.86
C GLY A 59 -8.91 -17.06 -1.70
N GLY A 60 -8.46 -16.79 -0.47
CA GLY A 60 -8.83 -17.59 0.70
C GLY A 60 -10.23 -17.29 1.25
N LYS A 61 -10.68 -18.14 2.19
CA LYS A 61 -11.97 -17.97 2.91
C LYS A 61 -12.04 -16.61 3.63
N THR A 62 -10.91 -16.16 4.15
CA THR A 62 -10.77 -14.87 4.84
C THR A 62 -9.95 -13.91 3.99
N VAL A 63 -10.54 -12.77 3.64
CA VAL A 63 -9.89 -11.76 2.78
C VAL A 63 -9.72 -10.44 3.50
N PHE A 64 -8.47 -10.01 3.65
CA PHE A 64 -8.13 -8.71 4.22
C PHE A 64 -7.91 -7.63 3.16
N ARG A 65 -8.53 -6.47 3.38
CA ARG A 65 -8.43 -5.27 2.53
C ARG A 65 -8.03 -4.09 3.42
N ARG A 66 -7.69 -2.94 2.83
CA ARG A 66 -7.33 -1.70 3.56
C ARG A 66 -8.30 -1.30 4.70
N ARG A 67 -9.62 -1.54 4.54
CA ARG A 67 -10.62 -1.27 5.59
C ARG A 67 -10.46 -2.16 6.85
N HIS A 68 -9.78 -3.30 6.71
CA HIS A 68 -9.42 -4.24 7.76
C HIS A 68 -7.99 -3.98 8.30
N SER A 69 -7.39 -2.83 7.98
CA SER A 69 -6.12 -2.42 8.58
C SER A 69 -6.20 -2.43 10.11
N GLY A 70 -5.12 -2.88 10.76
CA GLY A 70 -5.02 -3.11 12.19
C GLY A 70 -5.64 -4.45 12.64
N THR A 71 -6.14 -5.31 11.76
CA THR A 71 -6.69 -6.61 12.20
C THR A 71 -5.57 -7.55 12.63
N VAL A 72 -5.68 -8.11 13.84
CA VAL A 72 -4.94 -9.31 14.25
C VAL A 72 -5.79 -10.53 13.89
N ALA A 73 -5.24 -11.44 13.10
CA ALA A 73 -5.95 -12.62 12.61
C ALA A 73 -5.11 -13.89 12.74
N ASP A 74 -5.79 -15.01 12.94
CA ASP A 74 -5.20 -16.35 12.96
C ASP A 74 -5.67 -17.15 11.74
N GLY A 75 -5.15 -18.36 11.59
CA GLY A 75 -5.43 -19.27 10.48
C GLY A 75 -4.72 -18.91 9.18
N ASP A 76 -5.03 -19.65 8.13
CA ASP A 76 -4.20 -19.70 6.90
C ASP A 76 -4.48 -18.60 5.88
N TRP A 77 -4.91 -17.42 6.33
CA TRP A 77 -5.19 -16.32 5.41
C TRP A 77 -3.92 -15.87 4.67
N ASP A 78 -2.76 -15.93 5.32
CA ASP A 78 -1.46 -15.50 4.81
C ASP A 78 -0.86 -16.45 3.75
N LEU A 79 -1.33 -17.70 3.68
CA LEU A 79 -0.84 -18.69 2.70
C LEU A 79 -1.31 -18.40 1.26
N SER A 80 -2.33 -17.56 1.08
CA SER A 80 -2.79 -17.17 -0.25
C SER A 80 -1.97 -15.99 -0.77
N TRP A 81 -0.99 -16.25 -1.62
CA TRP A 81 -0.15 -15.23 -2.23
C TRP A 81 0.36 -15.60 -3.62
N ARG A 82 0.92 -14.60 -4.31
CA ARG A 82 1.57 -14.74 -5.62
C ARG A 82 2.91 -14.00 -5.61
N PRO A 83 3.92 -14.45 -6.36
CA PRO A 83 5.20 -13.76 -6.47
C PRO A 83 5.05 -12.25 -6.76
N ILE A 84 5.92 -11.43 -6.16
CA ILE A 84 5.91 -9.97 -6.33
C ILE A 84 6.06 -9.55 -7.79
N ASP A 85 6.80 -10.33 -8.58
CA ASP A 85 7.05 -10.06 -10.00
C ASP A 85 5.80 -10.25 -10.88
N GLU A 86 4.77 -10.95 -10.39
CA GLU A 86 3.47 -11.00 -11.07
C GLU A 86 2.64 -9.70 -10.91
N ALA A 87 3.08 -8.75 -10.07
CA ALA A 87 2.42 -7.46 -9.98
C ALA A 87 2.69 -6.65 -11.25
N LYS A 88 1.73 -6.63 -12.18
CA LYS A 88 1.82 -5.88 -13.45
C LYS A 88 2.41 -4.46 -13.31
N LYS A 89 2.03 -3.73 -12.27
CA LYS A 89 2.53 -2.36 -12.01
C LYS A 89 3.99 -2.34 -11.56
N ILE A 90 4.45 -3.34 -10.81
CA ILE A 90 5.85 -3.48 -10.40
C ILE A 90 6.69 -3.91 -11.59
N ALA A 91 6.23 -4.91 -12.36
CA ALA A 91 6.87 -5.34 -13.59
C ALA A 91 7.02 -4.18 -14.60
N ALA A 92 5.96 -3.38 -14.79
CA ALA A 92 6.00 -2.19 -15.64
C ALA A 92 7.03 -1.16 -15.14
N CYS A 93 7.13 -0.91 -13.83
CA CYS A 93 8.16 -0.02 -13.29
C CYS A 93 9.58 -0.54 -13.56
N ASN A 94 9.82 -1.85 -13.45
CA ASN A 94 11.13 -2.42 -13.77
C ASN A 94 11.47 -2.24 -15.27
N ARG A 95 10.53 -2.56 -16.16
CA ARG A 95 10.72 -2.36 -17.61
C ARG A 95 11.01 -0.90 -17.95
N HIS A 96 10.24 0.03 -17.37
CA HIS A 96 10.42 1.45 -17.63
C HIS A 96 11.74 2.00 -17.05
N PHE A 97 11.94 1.88 -15.73
CA PHE A 97 13.06 2.55 -15.05
C PHE A 97 14.39 1.80 -15.13
N VAL A 98 14.39 0.48 -15.41
CA VAL A 98 15.61 -0.33 -15.47
C VAL A 98 15.96 -0.68 -16.92
N GLN A 99 14.97 -0.99 -17.76
CA GLN A 99 15.19 -1.42 -19.14
C GLN A 99 15.02 -0.28 -20.16
N GLY A 100 14.54 0.89 -19.73
CA GLY A 100 14.44 2.09 -20.56
C GLY A 100 13.27 2.09 -21.55
N GLU A 101 12.30 1.20 -21.38
CA GLU A 101 11.08 1.17 -22.20
C GLU A 101 10.16 2.35 -21.88
N SER A 102 9.39 2.84 -22.85
CA SER A 102 8.25 3.74 -22.60
C SER A 102 7.12 3.03 -21.85
N TRP A 103 6.24 3.79 -21.17
CA TRP A 103 5.08 3.22 -20.47
C TRP A 103 4.11 2.47 -21.40
N GLU A 104 4.04 2.88 -22.66
CA GLU A 104 3.29 2.22 -23.72
C GLU A 104 3.88 0.84 -24.03
N GLU A 105 5.20 0.76 -24.22
CA GLU A 105 5.92 -0.49 -24.49
C GLU A 105 5.84 -1.48 -23.32
N THR A 106 5.74 -0.98 -22.07
CA THR A 106 5.52 -1.87 -20.92
C THR A 106 4.15 -2.55 -20.96
N GLY A 107 3.23 -2.11 -21.82
CA GLY A 107 1.84 -2.59 -21.95
C GLY A 107 0.91 -2.17 -20.81
N ILE A 108 1.36 -1.28 -19.92
CA ILE A 108 0.59 -0.94 -18.71
C ILE A 108 -0.55 0.03 -19.02
N ILE A 109 -0.36 0.90 -20.03
CA ILE A 109 -1.39 1.83 -20.50
C ILE A 109 -2.59 1.04 -21.02
N ASP A 110 -2.36 0.04 -21.88
CA ASP A 110 -3.44 -0.76 -22.47
C ASP A 110 -4.14 -1.64 -21.42
N GLU A 111 -3.40 -2.20 -20.47
CA GLU A 111 -3.98 -2.91 -19.31
C GLU A 111 -4.91 -1.99 -18.50
N MET A 112 -4.52 -0.73 -18.28
CA MET A 112 -5.36 0.24 -17.58
C MET A 112 -6.60 0.59 -18.41
N MET A 113 -6.45 0.83 -19.72
CA MET A 113 -7.58 1.11 -20.61
C MET A 113 -8.58 -0.05 -20.67
N ALA A 114 -8.12 -1.31 -20.72
CA ALA A 114 -8.98 -2.48 -20.68
C ALA A 114 -9.76 -2.62 -19.35
N ARG A 115 -9.23 -2.11 -18.23
CA ARG A 115 -9.96 -2.06 -16.95
C ARG A 115 -10.95 -0.90 -16.91
N ILE A 116 -10.57 0.26 -17.45
CA ILE A 116 -11.44 1.43 -17.57
C ILE A 116 -12.64 1.09 -18.46
N ALA A 117 -12.44 0.46 -19.61
CA ALA A 117 -13.52 0.05 -20.50
C ALA A 117 -14.57 -0.84 -19.82
N ARG A 118 -14.15 -1.69 -18.87
CA ARG A 118 -15.05 -2.59 -18.12
C ARG A 118 -15.73 -1.94 -16.92
N ALA A 119 -15.06 -1.01 -16.25
CA ALA A 119 -15.52 -0.48 -14.96
C ALA A 119 -15.88 1.02 -14.99
N GLY A 120 -15.71 1.70 -16.13
CA GLY A 120 -15.84 3.15 -16.31
C GLY A 120 -14.72 3.98 -15.65
N VAL A 121 -14.10 3.47 -14.58
CA VAL A 121 -13.00 4.12 -13.86
C VAL A 121 -12.06 3.06 -13.27
N PHE A 122 -10.76 3.30 -13.35
CA PHE A 122 -9.76 2.46 -12.70
C PHE A 122 -8.60 3.30 -12.18
N ASP A 123 -8.17 3.07 -10.93
CA ASP A 123 -7.06 3.80 -10.30
C ASP A 123 -7.22 5.34 -10.27
N GLY A 124 -8.45 5.82 -10.43
CA GLY A 124 -8.78 7.26 -10.54
C GLY A 124 -8.78 7.80 -11.97
N CYS A 125 -8.46 6.99 -12.97
CA CYS A 125 -8.43 7.36 -14.39
C CYS A 125 -9.71 6.92 -15.10
N ARG A 126 -10.18 7.75 -16.04
CA ARG A 126 -11.35 7.48 -16.91
C ARG A 126 -11.01 7.55 -18.40
N THR A 127 -9.98 8.29 -18.77
CA THR A 127 -9.53 8.41 -20.16
C THR A 127 -8.08 8.00 -20.31
N ARG A 128 -7.62 7.84 -21.56
CA ARG A 128 -6.21 7.54 -21.86
C ARG A 128 -5.29 8.66 -21.38
N GLU A 129 -5.71 9.90 -21.51
CA GLU A 129 -4.99 11.10 -21.06
C GLU A 129 -4.86 11.11 -19.52
N ASP A 130 -5.88 10.66 -18.78
CA ASP A 130 -5.75 10.47 -17.33
C ASP A 130 -4.67 9.44 -16.99
N VAL A 131 -4.54 8.39 -17.79
CA VAL A 131 -3.53 7.35 -17.62
C VAL A 131 -2.14 7.90 -17.92
N HIS A 132 -1.94 8.60 -19.04
CA HIS A 132 -0.64 9.24 -19.33
C HIS A 132 -0.23 10.22 -18.22
N ARG A 133 -1.13 11.15 -17.82
CA ARG A 133 -0.87 12.06 -16.69
C ARG A 133 -0.53 11.34 -15.39
N ARG A 134 -1.09 10.16 -15.17
CA ARG A 134 -0.77 9.33 -14.00
C ARG A 134 0.66 8.80 -14.08
N TYR A 135 1.10 8.32 -15.23
CA TYR A 135 2.44 7.76 -15.40
C TYR A 135 3.53 8.84 -15.42
N GLU A 136 3.26 10.00 -15.99
CA GLU A 136 4.15 11.17 -15.83
C GLU A 136 4.34 11.57 -14.36
N ARG A 137 3.29 11.46 -13.52
CA ARG A 137 3.42 11.67 -12.07
C ARG A 137 4.27 10.60 -11.39
N ILE A 138 4.28 9.37 -11.93
CA ILE A 138 5.10 8.28 -11.41
C ILE A 138 6.58 8.53 -11.76
N ASP A 139 6.87 9.07 -12.94
CA ASP A 139 8.24 9.46 -13.33
C ASP A 139 8.78 10.55 -12.41
N ARG A 140 8.01 11.62 -12.20
CA ARG A 140 8.39 12.68 -11.25
C ARG A 140 8.61 12.15 -9.82
N MET A 141 7.79 11.20 -9.39
CA MET A 141 7.95 10.55 -8.10
C MET A 141 9.22 9.69 -8.05
N TYR A 142 9.57 9.00 -9.13
CA TYR A 142 10.84 8.26 -9.22
C TYR A 142 12.03 9.21 -9.13
N GLU A 143 12.06 10.28 -9.92
CA GLU A 143 13.13 11.29 -9.91
C GLU A 143 13.30 11.91 -8.51
N GLU A 144 12.19 12.25 -7.86
CA GLU A 144 12.21 12.80 -6.52
C GLU A 144 12.83 11.82 -5.52
N ILE A 145 12.36 10.57 -5.47
CA ILE A 145 12.85 9.56 -4.54
C ILE A 145 14.30 9.16 -4.87
N ALA A 146 14.68 9.13 -6.14
CA ALA A 146 16.05 8.88 -6.58
C ALA A 146 17.00 9.97 -6.05
N ARG A 147 16.55 11.23 -6.07
CA ARG A 147 17.30 12.37 -5.56
C ARG A 147 17.38 12.40 -4.04
N VAL A 148 16.25 12.23 -3.33
CA VAL A 148 16.21 12.37 -1.85
C VAL A 148 16.53 11.09 -1.11
N ARG A 149 16.57 9.95 -1.81
CA ARG A 149 16.89 8.61 -1.28
C ARG A 149 16.02 8.17 -0.11
N ARG A 150 14.78 8.65 -0.05
CA ARG A 150 13.81 8.33 1.00
C ARG A 150 12.37 8.48 0.53
N LEU A 151 11.48 7.71 1.15
CA LEU A 151 10.04 7.87 1.00
C LEU A 151 9.46 8.53 2.25
N GLU A 152 8.79 9.66 2.08
CA GLU A 152 8.11 10.35 3.19
C GLU A 152 6.82 9.62 3.59
N PRO A 153 6.59 9.38 4.90
CA PRO A 153 5.37 8.76 5.37
C PRO A 153 4.18 9.69 5.07
N VAL A 154 3.02 9.10 4.82
CA VAL A 154 1.78 9.88 4.61
C VAL A 154 1.47 10.74 5.83
N ILE A 155 1.86 10.33 7.03
CA ILE A 155 1.63 11.12 8.25
C ILE A 155 2.35 12.49 8.25
N SER A 156 3.43 12.67 7.49
CA SER A 156 4.12 13.97 7.39
C SER A 156 3.44 14.93 6.41
N ARG A 157 2.45 14.46 5.63
CA ARG A 157 1.83 15.25 4.58
C ARG A 157 0.68 16.14 5.11
N PRO A 158 0.51 17.36 4.57
CA PRO A 158 -0.61 18.24 4.92
C PRO A 158 -1.99 17.62 4.64
N GLU A 159 -2.11 16.91 3.51
CA GLU A 159 -3.35 16.31 3.02
C GLU A 159 -3.71 14.96 3.67
N ARG A 160 -2.96 14.54 4.70
CA ARG A 160 -3.14 13.25 5.35
C ARG A 160 -4.57 13.07 5.87
N PHE A 161 -5.13 11.90 5.62
CA PHE A 161 -6.46 11.57 6.12
C PHE A 161 -6.42 11.02 7.56
N ARG A 162 -5.61 9.98 7.78
CA ARG A 162 -5.43 9.32 9.09
C ARG A 162 -4.14 8.51 9.07
N ARG A 163 -3.21 8.78 9.99
CA ARG A 163 -1.95 8.01 10.12
C ARG A 163 -1.33 7.75 8.73
N GLU A 164 -1.07 6.50 8.37
CA GLU A 164 -0.47 6.10 7.10
C GLU A 164 -1.50 5.73 6.03
N HIS A 165 -2.74 6.23 6.14
CA HIS A 165 -3.81 5.90 5.20
C HIS A 165 -3.47 6.28 3.76
N GLY A 166 -3.38 5.26 2.91
CA GLY A 166 -2.97 5.46 1.52
C GLY A 166 -1.47 5.33 1.30
N GLY A 167 -0.70 4.88 2.30
CA GLY A 167 0.68 4.41 2.17
C GLY A 167 0.82 3.11 1.35
N VAL A 168 2.01 2.52 1.37
CA VAL A 168 2.24 1.14 0.89
C VAL A 168 1.54 0.20 1.85
N LEU A 169 0.48 -0.49 1.43
CA LEU A 169 -0.28 -1.35 2.34
C LEU A 169 0.37 -2.73 2.40
N VAL A 170 0.75 -3.15 3.59
CA VAL A 170 1.39 -4.46 3.82
C VAL A 170 0.62 -5.27 4.86
N HIS A 171 0.41 -6.55 4.57
CA HIS A 171 0.04 -7.51 5.61
C HIS A 171 1.31 -8.15 6.15
N ILE A 172 1.28 -8.61 7.40
CA ILE A 172 2.39 -9.31 8.04
C ILE A 172 1.97 -10.76 8.23
N ASP A 173 2.68 -11.68 7.58
CA ASP A 173 2.40 -13.11 7.63
C ASP A 173 2.78 -13.74 8.99
N ARG A 174 2.52 -15.05 9.15
CA ARG A 174 2.84 -15.78 10.40
C ARG A 174 4.32 -15.75 10.79
N THR A 175 5.21 -15.54 9.84
CA THR A 175 6.66 -15.50 10.03
C THR A 175 7.19 -14.08 10.27
N GLY A 176 6.31 -13.08 10.27
CA GLY A 176 6.69 -11.67 10.43
C GLY A 176 7.10 -10.98 9.13
N ARG A 177 6.97 -11.63 7.96
CA ARG A 177 7.37 -11.05 6.69
C ARG A 177 6.26 -10.19 6.09
N PRO A 178 6.61 -9.05 5.46
CA PRO A 178 5.63 -8.18 4.81
C PRO A 178 5.20 -8.72 3.44
N MET A 179 3.90 -8.62 3.16
CA MET A 179 3.29 -8.95 1.87
C MET A 179 2.55 -7.74 1.30
N LEU A 180 2.71 -7.47 0.01
CA LEU A 180 1.99 -6.36 -0.63
C LEU A 180 0.49 -6.64 -0.68
N ALA A 181 -0.31 -5.78 -0.05
CA ALA A 181 -1.76 -5.96 0.10
C ALA A 181 -2.62 -5.07 -0.82
N GLY A 182 -2.05 -4.69 -1.97
CA GLY A 182 -2.77 -4.12 -3.12
C GLY A 182 -2.68 -2.60 -3.28
N ASN A 183 -2.29 -1.84 -2.26
CA ASN A 183 -2.05 -0.39 -2.38
C ASN A 183 -0.54 -0.08 -2.32
N GLY A 184 -0.11 0.94 -3.07
CA GLY A 184 1.27 1.42 -3.04
C GLY A 184 2.23 0.72 -4.01
N ASN A 185 1.74 -0.06 -4.97
CA ASN A 185 2.54 -0.77 -5.98
C ASN A 185 3.70 0.06 -6.56
N HIS A 186 3.45 1.27 -7.09
CA HIS A 186 4.50 2.10 -7.68
C HIS A 186 5.55 2.57 -6.66
N ARG A 187 5.12 2.99 -5.46
CA ARG A 187 6.06 3.40 -4.39
C ARG A 187 6.93 2.24 -3.94
N LEU A 188 6.35 1.05 -3.81
CA LEU A 188 7.12 -0.16 -3.50
C LEU A 188 8.10 -0.50 -4.63
N ALA A 189 7.65 -0.46 -5.89
CA ALA A 189 8.50 -0.74 -7.04
C ALA A 189 9.71 0.21 -7.10
N ILE A 190 9.46 1.52 -7.01
CA ILE A 190 10.50 2.55 -7.01
C ILE A 190 11.48 2.32 -5.86
N ALA A 191 10.98 2.09 -4.64
CA ALA A 191 11.83 1.83 -3.49
C ALA A 191 12.74 0.60 -3.67
N ARG A 192 12.21 -0.47 -4.27
CA ARG A 192 12.99 -1.68 -4.60
C ARG A 192 14.04 -1.40 -5.67
N ILE A 193 13.66 -0.77 -6.78
CA ILE A 193 14.56 -0.42 -7.90
C ILE A 193 15.70 0.45 -7.40
N LEU A 194 15.39 1.41 -6.54
CA LEU A 194 16.36 2.31 -5.94
C LEU A 194 17.16 1.68 -4.81
N GLY A 195 16.84 0.47 -4.35
CA GLY A 195 17.55 -0.19 -3.25
C GLY A 195 17.42 0.51 -1.91
N LEU A 196 16.26 1.10 -1.60
CA LEU A 196 16.01 1.68 -0.28
C LEU A 196 15.92 0.55 0.77
N GLU A 197 16.54 0.74 1.93
CA GLU A 197 16.59 -0.30 2.97
C GLU A 197 15.37 -0.29 3.88
N ARG A 198 14.72 0.87 4.03
CA ARG A 198 13.57 1.01 4.91
C ARG A 198 12.63 2.10 4.39
N ILE A 199 11.34 1.77 4.26
CA ILE A 199 10.31 2.68 3.77
C ILE A 199 9.08 2.68 4.69
N PRO A 200 8.34 3.79 4.78
CA PRO A 200 7.08 3.82 5.49
C PRO A 200 6.00 3.05 4.73
N ALA A 201 5.21 2.29 5.49
CA ALA A 201 4.13 1.45 5.02
C ALA A 201 2.95 1.52 5.99
N GLN A 202 1.76 1.32 5.45
CA GLN A 202 0.54 1.20 6.22
C GLN A 202 0.37 -0.25 6.68
N ILE A 203 0.23 -0.48 7.99
CA ILE A 203 -0.10 -1.82 8.49
C ILE A 203 -1.47 -2.28 7.97
N GLY A 204 -1.54 -3.51 7.49
CA GLY A 204 -2.75 -4.18 7.03
C GLY A 204 -3.28 -5.10 8.13
N ALA A 205 -3.40 -6.39 7.81
CA ALA A 205 -3.61 -7.45 8.80
C ALA A 205 -2.25 -7.98 9.26
N ILE A 206 -2.17 -8.39 10.52
CA ILE A 206 -1.01 -9.06 11.10
C ILE A 206 -1.43 -10.43 11.60
N HIS A 207 -0.60 -11.43 11.34
CA HIS A 207 -0.85 -12.77 11.83
C HIS A 207 -0.59 -12.81 13.34
N ARG A 208 -1.46 -13.50 14.09
CA ARG A 208 -1.37 -13.57 15.55
C ARG A 208 0.01 -14.03 16.04
N GLN A 209 0.55 -15.08 15.43
CA GLN A 209 1.89 -15.59 15.75
C GLN A 209 2.99 -14.53 15.60
N ALA A 210 2.96 -13.71 14.55
CA ALA A 210 3.95 -12.65 14.35
C ALA A 210 3.81 -11.53 15.40
N LEU A 211 2.57 -11.20 15.79
CA LEU A 211 2.33 -10.25 16.88
C LEU A 211 2.87 -10.79 18.22
N GLU A 212 2.60 -12.05 18.55
CA GLU A 212 3.08 -12.70 19.78
C GLU A 212 4.61 -12.83 19.79
N ALA A 213 5.24 -12.98 18.62
CA ALA A 213 6.70 -12.94 18.45
C ALA A 213 7.30 -11.52 18.56
N GLY A 214 6.49 -10.48 18.76
CA GLY A 214 6.97 -9.12 19.01
C GLY A 214 7.38 -8.32 17.78
N VAL A 215 7.01 -8.76 16.55
CA VAL A 215 7.43 -8.12 15.29
C VAL A 215 7.09 -6.62 15.21
N MET A 216 6.05 -6.17 15.90
CA MET A 216 5.62 -4.77 15.92
C MET A 216 6.69 -3.83 16.48
N THR A 217 7.56 -4.30 17.38
CA THR A 217 8.65 -3.51 17.95
C THR A 217 9.61 -3.05 16.85
N ASP A 218 10.01 -3.96 15.96
CA ASP A 218 10.93 -3.66 14.86
C ASP A 218 10.26 -2.89 13.72
N LEU A 219 8.99 -3.22 13.44
CA LEU A 219 8.18 -2.51 12.44
C LEU A 219 7.91 -1.06 12.81
N ARG A 220 8.01 -0.67 14.08
CA ARG A 220 7.84 0.73 14.51
C ARG A 220 9.11 1.57 14.45
N ARG A 221 10.28 0.94 14.24
CA ARG A 221 11.57 1.66 14.17
C ARG A 221 11.69 2.38 12.82
N PRO A 222 11.87 3.72 12.79
CA PRO A 222 12.05 4.43 11.52
C PRO A 222 13.32 4.03 10.77
N ALA A 223 13.40 4.44 9.50
CA ALA A 223 14.64 4.45 8.73
C ALA A 223 15.67 5.40 9.33
#